data_AF-A0A2N1USD5-F1
#
_entry.id   AF-A0A2N1USD5-F1
#
_cell.length_a   1.000
_cell.length_b   1.000
_cell.length_c   1.000
_cell.angle_alpha   90.00
_cell.angle_beta   90.00
_cell.angle_gamma   90.00
#
_symmetry.space_group_name_H-M   'P 1'
#
loop_
_entity.id
_entity.type
_entity.pdbx_description
1 polymer ?
#
loop_
_entity_poly.entity_id
_entity_poly.type
_entity_poly.pdbx_seq_one_letter_code
_entity_poly.pdbx_strand_id
1 'polypeptide(L)'
;MNMAAPIVLHVLGLMSGTSLDGLDLCLARFESSPGIRIRQLAFATLAMPDALRAKIQRNLEPASSRVDQLCELNIELADWFAQASLDFLANQGFRLDDLDLIGSHGQTIYHLPPGAGSVPSTLQLGDGPWLAQRSGVTTVSNFRTADMAVGGQGAPLVPFLDQMLIARGDQAVALLNIGGMANLTWIGADGDLLAFDTGPGNALIDGFAQALSGRSMDAGGALAAGGRIDEAMLARWLTH
;
A
#
# COMPACT_ATOMS: atom_id res chain seq x y z
N MET A 1 -25.73 -8.24 -32.10
CA MET A 1 -24.96 -8.76 -30.93
C MET A 1 -25.52 -8.08 -29.69
N ASN A 2 -26.03 -8.84 -28.74
CA ASN A 2 -26.56 -8.30 -27.49
C ASN A 2 -25.35 -7.90 -26.63
N MET A 3 -24.97 -6.63 -26.62
CA MET A 3 -23.92 -6.16 -25.71
C MET A 3 -24.44 -6.34 -24.28
N ALA A 4 -23.77 -7.19 -23.51
CA ALA A 4 -24.07 -7.36 -22.10
C ALA A 4 -24.06 -5.99 -21.39
N ALA A 5 -24.97 -5.77 -20.45
CA ALA A 5 -24.99 -4.56 -19.66
C ALA A 5 -23.64 -4.39 -18.93
N PRO A 6 -23.13 -3.14 -18.80
CA PRO A 6 -21.88 -2.89 -18.11
C PRO A 6 -21.96 -3.38 -16.66
N ILE A 7 -21.00 -4.20 -16.24
CA ILE A 7 -20.82 -4.54 -14.81
C ILE A 7 -20.36 -3.27 -14.10
N VAL A 8 -21.06 -2.93 -13.02
CA VAL A 8 -20.72 -1.83 -12.11
C VAL A 8 -20.47 -2.42 -10.74
N LEU A 9 -19.34 -2.09 -10.13
CA LEU A 9 -18.99 -2.50 -8.76
C LEU A 9 -18.57 -1.29 -7.93
N HIS A 10 -18.99 -1.24 -6.67
CA HIS A 10 -18.43 -0.40 -5.63
C HIS A 10 -17.51 -1.24 -4.75
N VAL A 11 -16.27 -0.80 -4.64
CA VAL A 11 -15.22 -1.51 -3.90
C VAL A 11 -14.60 -0.56 -2.90
N LEU A 12 -14.44 -1.04 -1.67
CA LEU A 12 -13.66 -0.35 -0.65
C LEU A 12 -12.27 -0.98 -0.59
N GLY A 13 -11.26 -0.23 -1.01
CA GLY A 13 -9.85 -0.61 -0.90
C GLY A 13 -9.28 -0.19 0.46
N LEU A 14 -8.56 -1.10 1.11
CA LEU A 14 -7.88 -0.89 2.40
C LEU A 14 -6.37 -1.11 2.24
N MET A 15 -5.57 -0.14 2.68
CA MET A 15 -4.10 -0.24 2.65
C MET A 15 -3.50 0.31 3.94
N SER A 16 -2.68 -0.50 4.62
CA SER A 16 -1.86 -0.08 5.75
C SER A 16 -0.40 -0.28 5.39
N GLY A 17 0.29 0.83 5.15
CA GLY A 17 1.68 0.86 4.66
C GLY A 17 2.70 0.45 5.73
N THR A 18 3.95 0.29 5.31
CA THR A 18 5.07 0.00 6.24
C THR A 18 5.52 1.24 7.03
N SER A 19 5.05 2.43 6.66
CA SER A 19 5.17 3.67 7.43
C SER A 19 4.41 3.63 8.75
N LEU A 20 3.44 2.72 8.88
CA LEU A 20 2.56 2.55 10.05
C LEU A 20 1.81 3.83 10.45
N ASP A 21 1.72 4.82 9.56
CA ASP A 21 1.08 6.11 9.76
C ASP A 21 -0.42 5.98 9.92
N GLY A 22 -1.06 5.11 9.14
CA GLY A 22 -2.49 4.90 9.20
C GLY A 22 -3.03 3.78 8.33
N LEU A 23 -4.36 3.77 8.23
CA LEU A 23 -5.14 2.97 7.30
C LEU A 23 -5.74 3.89 6.24
N ASP A 24 -5.34 3.69 5.00
CA ASP A 24 -5.98 4.32 3.84
C ASP A 24 -7.23 3.54 3.44
N LEU A 25 -8.32 4.28 3.26
CA LEU A 25 -9.63 3.81 2.81
C LEU A 25 -9.98 4.52 1.51
N CYS A 26 -10.21 3.76 0.44
CA CYS A 26 -10.62 4.29 -0.86
C CYS A 26 -11.90 3.61 -1.33
N LEU A 27 -13.01 4.34 -1.36
CA LEU A 27 -14.23 3.88 -2.00
C LEU A 27 -14.15 4.23 -3.50
N ALA A 28 -14.18 3.22 -4.35
CA ALA A 28 -14.08 3.38 -5.80
C ALA A 28 -15.20 2.64 -6.52
N ARG A 29 -15.66 3.25 -7.62
CA ARG A 29 -16.60 2.65 -8.56
C ARG A 29 -15.86 2.16 -9.80
N PHE A 30 -16.07 0.90 -10.13
CA PHE A 30 -15.56 0.24 -11.33
C PHE A 30 -16.71 0.03 -12.30
N GLU A 31 -16.50 0.33 -13.58
CA GLU A 31 -17.49 0.11 -14.63
C GLU A 31 -16.83 -0.48 -15.87
N SER A 32 -17.40 -1.57 -16.40
CA SER A 32 -16.91 -2.22 -17.63
C SER A 32 -17.68 -1.71 -18.86
N SER A 33 -17.09 -0.85 -19.71
CA SER A 33 -17.39 -0.72 -21.17
C SER A 33 -16.92 0.63 -21.77
N PRO A 34 -16.07 0.67 -22.83
CA PRO A 34 -15.39 -0.42 -23.56
C PRO A 34 -14.07 -0.89 -22.91
N GLY A 35 -13.82 -0.52 -21.66
CA GLY A 35 -12.73 -0.97 -20.80
C GLY A 35 -13.14 -0.82 -19.35
N ILE A 36 -12.21 -0.92 -18.40
CA ILE A 36 -12.50 -0.68 -16.99
C ILE A 36 -12.33 0.82 -16.71
N ARG A 37 -13.44 1.52 -16.46
CA ARG A 37 -13.43 2.87 -15.89
C ARG A 37 -13.40 2.78 -14.37
N ILE A 38 -12.47 3.49 -13.76
CA ILE A 38 -12.32 3.56 -12.30
C ILE A 38 -12.58 5.01 -11.89
N ARG A 39 -13.44 5.19 -10.89
CA ARG A 39 -13.70 6.50 -10.29
C ARG A 39 -13.59 6.40 -8.77
N GLN A 40 -12.67 7.14 -8.17
CA GLN A 40 -12.65 7.36 -6.73
C GLN A 40 -13.89 8.18 -6.34
N LEU A 41 -14.67 7.65 -5.39
CA LEU A 41 -15.85 8.31 -4.83
C LEU A 41 -15.51 9.02 -3.53
N ALA A 42 -14.70 8.39 -2.67
CA ALA A 42 -14.24 8.95 -1.41
C ALA A 42 -12.89 8.36 -1.02
N PHE A 43 -12.13 9.11 -0.23
CA PHE A 43 -10.86 8.67 0.33
C PHE A 43 -10.64 9.28 1.72
N ALA A 44 -10.04 8.51 2.63
CA ALA A 44 -9.57 8.99 3.91
C ALA A 44 -8.39 8.16 4.41
N THR A 45 -7.49 8.80 5.17
CA THR A 45 -6.46 8.12 5.94
C THR A 45 -6.82 8.24 7.41
N LEU A 46 -6.96 7.10 8.10
CA LEU A 46 -7.22 7.06 9.53
C LEU A 46 -5.92 6.80 10.29
N ALA A 47 -5.60 7.65 11.26
CA ALA A 47 -4.41 7.47 12.08
C ALA A 47 -4.44 6.13 12.82
N MET A 48 -3.33 5.40 12.76
CA MET A 48 -3.21 4.13 13.46
C MET A 48 -3.12 4.36 14.98
N PRO A 49 -3.92 3.66 15.80
CA PRO A 49 -3.83 3.75 17.26
C PRO A 49 -2.42 3.41 17.76
N ASP A 50 -1.88 4.21 18.68
CA ASP A 50 -0.50 4.06 19.17
C ASP A 50 -0.22 2.67 19.76
N ALA A 51 -1.20 2.08 20.45
CA ALA A 51 -1.07 0.73 21.00
C ALA A 51 -0.90 -0.32 19.90
N LEU A 52 -1.63 -0.18 18.78
CA LEU A 52 -1.55 -1.09 17.64
C LEU A 52 -0.23 -0.90 16.89
N ARG A 53 0.16 0.36 16.66
CA ARG A 53 1.46 0.75 16.08
C ARG A 53 2.62 0.12 16.86
N ALA A 54 2.61 0.23 18.18
CA ALA A 54 3.66 -0.32 19.04
C ALA A 54 3.75 -1.86 18.97
N LYS A 55 2.59 -2.55 18.89
CA LYS A 55 2.55 -4.01 18.70
C LYS A 55 3.13 -4.43 17.36
N ILE A 56 2.79 -3.72 16.28
CA ILE A 56 3.34 -3.97 14.94
C ILE A 56 4.85 -3.76 14.96
N GLN A 57 5.33 -2.60 15.43
CA GLN A 57 6.76 -2.27 15.49
C GLN A 57 7.58 -3.34 16.21
N ARG A 58 7.08 -3.85 17.34
CA ARG A 58 7.74 -4.95 18.08
C ARG A 58 7.85 -6.24 17.26
N ASN A 59 6.92 -6.48 16.34
CA ASN A 59 6.84 -7.71 15.56
C ASN A 59 7.41 -7.59 14.14
N LEU A 60 7.89 -6.41 13.74
CA LEU A 60 8.66 -6.22 12.50
C LEU A 60 10.09 -6.76 12.61
N GLU A 61 10.64 -6.79 13.83
CA GLU A 61 12.00 -7.27 14.09
C GLU A 61 11.99 -8.75 14.53
N PRO A 62 12.69 -9.65 13.81
CA PRO A 62 12.72 -11.07 14.16
C PRO A 62 13.17 -11.36 15.60
N ALA A 63 14.05 -10.53 16.15
CA ALA A 63 14.58 -10.70 17.51
C ALA A 63 13.54 -10.43 18.62
N SER A 64 12.50 -9.64 18.35
CA SER A 64 11.45 -9.30 19.32
C SER A 64 10.07 -9.83 18.94
N SER A 65 9.91 -10.34 17.72
CA SER A 65 8.66 -10.90 17.21
C SER A 65 8.28 -12.19 17.94
N ARG A 66 6.97 -12.39 18.18
CA ARG A 66 6.44 -13.58 18.86
C ARG A 66 5.19 -14.11 18.17
N VAL A 67 5.11 -15.44 18.05
CA VAL A 67 4.01 -16.14 17.36
C VAL A 67 2.65 -15.86 17.98
N ASP A 68 2.56 -15.83 19.31
CA ASP A 68 1.31 -15.53 20.03
C ASP A 68 0.85 -14.09 19.75
N GLN A 69 1.77 -13.13 19.75
CA GLN A 69 1.46 -11.74 19.43
C GLN A 69 1.03 -11.55 17.98
N LEU A 70 1.67 -12.24 17.02
CA LEU A 70 1.26 -12.20 15.61
C LEU A 70 -0.15 -12.78 15.42
N CYS A 71 -0.50 -13.84 16.16
CA CYS A 71 -1.82 -14.43 16.14
C CYS A 71 -2.90 -13.45 16.64
N GLU A 72 -2.66 -12.80 17.78
CA GLU A 72 -3.55 -11.77 18.33
C GLU A 72 -3.66 -10.56 17.38
N LEU A 73 -2.52 -10.05 16.92
CA LEU A 73 -2.42 -8.87 16.07
C LEU A 73 -3.15 -9.06 14.73
N ASN A 74 -3.16 -10.29 14.18
CA ASN A 74 -3.90 -10.60 12.95
C ASN A 74 -5.39 -10.29 13.07
N ILE A 75 -5.97 -10.59 14.24
CA ILE A 75 -7.38 -10.39 14.52
C ILE A 75 -7.65 -8.96 14.98
N GLU A 76 -6.79 -8.37 15.81
CA GLU A 76 -6.90 -6.97 16.22
C GLU A 76 -6.90 -6.01 15.03
N LEU A 77 -6.04 -6.27 14.03
CA LEU A 77 -6.01 -5.51 12.78
C LEU A 77 -7.31 -5.70 11.97
N ALA A 78 -7.80 -6.93 11.86
CA ALA A 78 -9.06 -7.19 11.13
C ALA A 78 -10.26 -6.47 11.78
N ASP A 79 -10.35 -6.50 13.11
CA ASP A 79 -11.38 -5.77 13.86
C ASP A 79 -11.28 -4.26 13.64
N TRP A 80 -10.06 -3.71 13.73
CA TRP A 80 -9.84 -2.29 13.48
C TRP A 80 -10.19 -1.89 12.04
N PHE A 81 -9.76 -2.67 11.04
CA PHE A 81 -10.08 -2.45 9.63
C PHE A 81 -11.59 -2.52 9.36
N ALA A 82 -12.30 -3.47 9.98
CA ALA A 82 -13.74 -3.60 9.82
C ALA A 82 -14.46 -2.38 10.38
N GLN A 83 -14.15 -1.98 11.62
CA GLN A 83 -14.77 -0.83 12.27
C GLN A 83 -14.48 0.46 11.48
N ALA A 84 -13.22 0.66 11.09
CA ALA A 84 -12.80 1.79 10.26
C ALA A 84 -13.57 1.86 8.93
N SER A 85 -13.80 0.72 8.28
CA SER A 85 -14.56 0.62 7.03
C SER A 85 -16.02 1.04 7.23
N LEU A 86 -16.68 0.52 8.27
CA LEU A 86 -18.08 0.83 8.57
C LEU A 86 -18.25 2.31 8.90
N ASP A 87 -17.38 2.86 9.75
CA ASP A 87 -17.42 4.28 10.14
C ASP A 87 -17.15 5.20 8.95
N PHE A 88 -16.17 4.85 8.10
CA PHE A 88 -15.87 5.60 6.89
C PHE A 88 -17.06 5.65 5.94
N LEU A 89 -17.67 4.50 5.62
CA LEU A 89 -18.83 4.43 4.71
C LEU A 89 -20.03 5.20 5.27
N ALA A 90 -20.31 5.05 6.57
CA ALA A 90 -21.38 5.79 7.24
C ALA A 90 -21.15 7.31 7.16
N ASN A 91 -19.91 7.78 7.38
CA ASN A 91 -19.56 9.19 7.27
C ASN A 91 -19.66 9.74 5.84
N GLN A 92 -19.50 8.89 4.82
CA GLN A 92 -19.75 9.26 3.42
C GLN A 92 -21.24 9.18 3.04
N GLY A 93 -22.11 8.75 3.95
CA GLY A 93 -23.53 8.49 3.66
C GLY A 93 -23.73 7.33 2.69
N PHE A 94 -22.74 6.44 2.54
CA PHE A 94 -22.78 5.30 1.63
C PHE A 94 -23.43 4.11 2.35
N ARG A 95 -24.41 3.47 1.71
CA ARG A 95 -25.11 2.32 2.30
C ARG A 95 -24.25 1.08 2.12
N LEU A 96 -24.14 0.27 3.17
CA LEU A 96 -23.38 -0.97 3.13
C LEU A 96 -23.93 -1.96 2.08
N ASP A 97 -25.25 -2.01 1.88
CA ASP A 97 -25.91 -2.85 0.87
C ASP A 97 -25.51 -2.49 -0.57
N ASP A 98 -25.00 -1.28 -0.81
CA ASP A 98 -24.55 -0.81 -2.12
C ASP A 98 -23.06 -1.14 -2.36
N LEU A 99 -22.37 -1.72 -1.36
CA LEU A 99 -20.96 -2.11 -1.45
C LEU A 99 -20.84 -3.58 -1.86
N ASP A 100 -20.12 -3.84 -2.95
CA ASP A 100 -19.98 -5.21 -3.47
C ASP A 100 -18.88 -5.99 -2.76
N LEU A 101 -17.74 -5.35 -2.51
CA LEU A 101 -16.60 -6.00 -1.84
C LEU A 101 -15.63 -5.04 -1.16
N ILE A 102 -14.86 -5.60 -0.23
CA ILE A 102 -13.68 -4.99 0.37
C ILE A 102 -12.43 -5.65 -0.22
N GLY A 103 -11.48 -4.86 -0.70
CA GLY A 103 -10.15 -5.31 -1.08
C GLY A 103 -9.13 -4.89 -0.02
N SER A 104 -8.61 -5.83 0.77
CA SER A 104 -7.70 -5.53 1.89
C SER A 104 -6.29 -6.04 1.65
N HIS A 105 -5.33 -5.12 1.55
CA HIS A 105 -3.91 -5.48 1.53
C HIS A 105 -3.46 -6.05 2.88
N GLY A 106 -4.04 -5.53 3.98
CA GLY A 106 -3.57 -5.78 5.33
C GLY A 106 -2.35 -4.95 5.72
N GLN A 107 -1.69 -5.34 6.80
CA GLN A 107 -0.43 -4.78 7.29
C GLN A 107 0.70 -5.76 6.98
N THR A 108 1.71 -5.34 6.24
CA THR A 108 2.91 -6.20 6.03
C THR A 108 3.72 -6.28 7.32
N ILE A 109 4.04 -7.51 7.72
CA ILE A 109 4.96 -7.81 8.82
C ILE A 109 6.32 -8.24 8.27
N TYR A 110 6.32 -9.09 7.23
CA TYR A 110 7.56 -9.59 6.65
C TYR A 110 7.40 -9.91 5.17
N HIS A 111 8.47 -9.71 4.41
CA HIS A 111 8.48 -9.96 2.97
C HIS A 111 9.84 -10.48 2.53
N LEU A 112 9.85 -11.66 1.92
CA LEU A 112 11.00 -12.36 1.38
C LEU A 112 10.73 -12.72 -0.09
N PRO A 113 11.01 -11.83 -1.05
CA PRO A 113 10.86 -12.14 -2.46
C PRO A 113 11.84 -13.25 -2.91
N PRO A 114 11.65 -13.85 -4.10
CA PRO A 114 12.60 -14.79 -4.68
C PRO A 114 14.06 -14.29 -4.62
N GLY A 115 14.94 -15.09 -4.00
CA GLY A 115 16.36 -14.78 -3.82
C GLY A 115 16.73 -14.05 -2.52
N ALA A 116 15.75 -13.51 -1.78
CA ALA A 116 16.01 -12.84 -0.49
C ALA A 116 16.15 -13.82 0.70
N GLY A 117 15.71 -15.07 0.55
CA GLY A 117 15.76 -16.10 1.59
C GLY A 117 15.76 -17.51 1.00
N SER A 118 15.70 -18.52 1.88
CA SER A 118 15.66 -19.93 1.45
C SER A 118 14.33 -20.32 0.80
N VAL A 119 13.24 -19.68 1.21
CA VAL A 119 11.89 -19.90 0.67
C VAL A 119 11.22 -18.55 0.43
N PRO A 120 10.81 -18.23 -0.81
CA PRO A 120 10.03 -17.03 -1.08
C PRO A 120 8.75 -17.04 -0.26
N SER A 121 8.51 -16.00 0.52
CA SER A 121 7.36 -15.92 1.42
C SER A 121 7.01 -14.47 1.75
N THR A 122 5.76 -14.23 2.12
CA THR A 122 5.30 -12.92 2.57
C THR A 122 4.19 -13.06 3.59
N LEU A 123 4.13 -12.13 4.54
CA LEU A 123 3.16 -12.12 5.63
C LEU A 123 2.51 -10.76 5.74
N GLN A 124 1.22 -10.73 5.43
CA GLN A 124 0.31 -9.62 5.71
C GLN A 124 -0.67 -10.06 6.80
N LEU A 125 -0.88 -9.21 7.80
CA LEU A 125 -1.88 -9.40 8.86
C LEU A 125 -3.11 -8.54 8.62
N GLY A 126 -4.22 -8.91 9.25
CA GLY A 126 -5.55 -8.37 8.99
C GLY A 126 -6.41 -9.42 8.31
N ASP A 127 -6.81 -10.40 9.10
CA ASP A 127 -7.50 -11.61 8.64
C ASP A 127 -8.74 -11.30 7.77
N GLY A 128 -8.73 -11.81 6.53
CA GLY A 128 -9.79 -11.59 5.56
C GLY A 128 -11.15 -12.17 5.96
N PRO A 129 -11.23 -13.45 6.38
CA PRO A 129 -12.47 -14.03 6.89
C PRO A 129 -13.03 -13.27 8.10
N TRP A 130 -12.18 -12.85 9.04
CA TRP A 130 -12.60 -12.05 10.18
C TRP A 130 -13.15 -10.69 9.76
N LEU A 131 -12.44 -9.98 8.87
CA LEU A 131 -12.89 -8.72 8.29
C LEU A 131 -14.24 -8.87 7.57
N ALA A 132 -14.43 -9.94 6.79
CA ALA A 132 -15.69 -10.21 6.12
C ALA A 132 -16.84 -10.46 7.12
N GLN A 133 -16.59 -11.27 8.15
CA GLN A 133 -17.58 -11.58 9.17
C GLN A 133 -17.99 -10.35 9.99
N ARG A 134 -17.04 -9.46 10.27
CA ARG A 134 -17.28 -8.23 11.06
C ARG A 134 -17.93 -7.12 10.25
N SER A 135 -17.53 -6.96 8.99
CA SER A 135 -18.09 -5.93 8.10
C SER A 135 -19.42 -6.37 7.48
N GLY A 136 -19.69 -7.67 7.38
CA GLY A 136 -20.84 -8.20 6.63
C GLY A 136 -20.65 -8.14 5.11
N VAL A 137 -19.44 -7.85 4.63
CA VAL A 137 -19.13 -7.63 3.21
C VAL A 137 -18.11 -8.64 2.72
N THR A 138 -18.32 -9.15 1.51
CA THR A 138 -17.35 -10.02 0.84
C THR A 138 -15.98 -9.36 0.82
N THR A 139 -14.95 -10.06 1.30
CA THR A 139 -13.59 -9.50 1.41
C THR A 139 -12.61 -10.32 0.58
N VAL A 140 -11.82 -9.63 -0.23
CA VAL A 140 -10.67 -10.17 -0.96
C VAL A 140 -9.38 -9.67 -0.29
N SER A 141 -8.44 -10.57 -0.01
CA SER A 141 -7.17 -10.26 0.67
C SER A 141 -6.03 -11.14 0.14
N ASN A 142 -4.83 -11.04 0.73
CA ASN A 142 -3.65 -11.85 0.39
C ASN A 142 -3.14 -11.69 -1.06
N PHE A 143 -3.20 -10.46 -1.59
CA PHE A 143 -2.78 -10.17 -2.96
C PHE A 143 -1.31 -10.52 -3.25
N ARG A 144 -0.39 -10.25 -2.32
CA ARG A 144 1.05 -10.54 -2.52
C ARG A 144 1.32 -12.04 -2.55
N THR A 145 0.68 -12.79 -1.66
CA THR A 145 0.76 -14.25 -1.64
C THR A 145 0.25 -14.84 -2.95
N ALA A 146 -0.85 -14.30 -3.50
CA ALA A 146 -1.38 -14.74 -4.78
C ALA A 146 -0.41 -14.51 -5.95
N ASP A 147 0.26 -13.35 -5.98
CA ASP A 147 1.29 -13.05 -7.00
C ASP A 147 2.51 -13.99 -6.86
N MET A 148 3.02 -14.19 -5.64
CA MET A 148 4.14 -15.09 -5.40
C MET A 148 3.81 -16.56 -5.73
N ALA A 149 2.56 -16.98 -5.50
CA ALA A 149 2.11 -18.34 -5.82
C ALA A 149 2.17 -18.67 -7.32
N VAL A 150 2.13 -17.66 -8.20
CA VAL A 150 2.30 -17.83 -9.65
C VAL A 150 3.71 -17.50 -10.13
N GLY A 151 4.67 -17.38 -9.21
CA GLY A 151 6.09 -17.12 -9.51
C GLY A 151 6.48 -15.64 -9.54
N GLY A 152 5.58 -14.74 -9.14
CA GLY A 152 5.86 -13.31 -8.99
C GLY A 152 6.73 -12.98 -7.77
N GLN A 153 7.00 -11.69 -7.58
CA GLN A 153 7.82 -11.17 -6.48
C GLN A 153 6.98 -10.82 -5.25
N GLY A 154 5.66 -10.70 -5.39
CA GLY A 154 4.73 -10.18 -4.37
C GLY A 154 4.72 -8.64 -4.28
N ALA A 155 5.54 -7.95 -5.08
CA ALA A 155 5.68 -6.50 -5.11
C ALA A 155 6.45 -6.03 -6.35
N PRO A 156 6.24 -4.77 -6.81
CA PRO A 156 5.07 -3.94 -6.58
C PRO A 156 3.87 -4.44 -7.41
N LEU A 157 2.65 -4.43 -6.84
CA LEU A 157 1.42 -4.84 -7.55
C LEU A 157 0.68 -3.66 -8.21
N VAL A 158 1.02 -2.43 -7.82
CA VAL A 158 0.44 -1.18 -8.32
C VAL A 158 0.64 -0.92 -9.82
N PRO A 159 1.74 -1.34 -10.49
CA PRO A 159 1.97 -1.03 -11.90
C PRO A 159 0.84 -1.44 -12.85
N PHE A 160 0.10 -2.52 -12.55
CA PHE A 160 -1.09 -2.90 -13.31
C PHE A 160 -2.18 -1.82 -13.24
N LEU A 161 -2.43 -1.26 -12.06
CA LEU A 161 -3.39 -0.18 -11.87
C LEU A 161 -2.89 1.13 -12.52
N ASP A 162 -1.60 1.43 -12.40
CA ASP A 162 -0.98 2.59 -13.06
C ASP A 162 -1.20 2.54 -14.57
N GLN A 163 -0.97 1.38 -15.19
CA GLN A 163 -1.23 1.18 -16.62
C GLN A 163 -2.70 1.47 -16.97
N MET A 164 -3.64 0.95 -16.17
CA MET A 164 -5.08 1.16 -16.41
C MET A 164 -5.53 2.63 -16.27
N LEU A 165 -4.95 3.36 -15.33
CA LEU A 165 -5.34 4.75 -15.02
C LEU A 165 -4.61 5.78 -15.91
N ILE A 166 -3.36 5.49 -16.27
CA ILE A 166 -2.40 6.52 -16.68
C ILE A 166 -1.87 6.28 -18.08
N ALA A 167 -1.90 5.06 -18.61
CA ALA A 167 -1.50 4.82 -19.99
C ALA A 167 -2.25 5.77 -20.94
N ARG A 168 -1.46 6.46 -21.76
CA ARG A 168 -1.93 7.31 -22.85
C ARG A 168 -1.36 6.63 -24.08
N GLY A 169 -2.17 5.88 -24.83
CA GLY A 169 -1.69 4.92 -25.86
C GLY A 169 -0.82 5.49 -27.00
N ASP A 170 -0.48 6.77 -26.96
CA ASP A 170 0.42 7.48 -27.87
C ASP A 170 1.66 8.09 -27.18
N GLN A 171 1.78 7.99 -25.85
CA GLN A 171 2.86 8.61 -25.07
C GLN A 171 3.37 7.69 -23.97
N ALA A 172 4.70 7.64 -23.83
CA ALA A 172 5.31 7.02 -22.68
C ALA A 172 5.13 7.90 -21.44
N VAL A 173 4.82 7.30 -20.29
CA VAL A 173 4.64 7.99 -19.01
C VAL A 173 5.54 7.35 -17.95
N ALA A 174 6.22 8.18 -17.17
CA ALA A 174 6.95 7.74 -15.98
C ALA A 174 6.24 8.27 -14.72
N LEU A 175 6.09 7.39 -13.74
CA LEU A 175 5.50 7.65 -12.44
C LEU A 175 6.56 7.42 -11.39
N LEU A 176 6.85 8.45 -10.61
CA LEU A 176 7.82 8.39 -9.53
C LEU A 176 7.09 8.55 -8.20
N ASN A 177 7.04 7.48 -7.41
CA ASN A 177 6.60 7.54 -6.03
C ASN A 177 7.81 7.76 -5.12
N ILE A 178 7.74 8.76 -4.25
CA ILE A 178 8.80 9.09 -3.29
C ILE A 178 8.27 8.85 -1.87
N GLY A 179 8.22 7.58 -1.49
CA GLY A 179 7.92 7.15 -0.11
C GLY A 179 9.20 7.07 0.73
N GLY A 180 9.22 6.18 1.74
CA GLY A 180 10.47 5.87 2.46
C GLY A 180 11.56 5.35 1.50
N MET A 181 11.18 4.45 0.60
CA MET A 181 11.91 4.08 -0.62
C MET A 181 11.24 4.75 -1.82
N ALA A 182 12.04 5.15 -2.81
CA ALA A 182 11.54 5.68 -4.06
C ALA A 182 11.43 4.54 -5.10
N ASN A 183 10.38 4.60 -5.92
CA ASN A 183 10.19 3.64 -7.01
C ASN A 183 9.61 4.33 -8.25
N LEU A 184 9.97 3.77 -9.40
CA LEU A 184 9.58 4.27 -10.71
C LEU A 184 8.79 3.21 -11.46
N THR A 185 7.62 3.58 -11.98
CA THR A 185 6.88 2.84 -13.00
C THR A 185 7.00 3.59 -14.31
N TRP A 186 7.53 2.95 -15.35
CA TRP A 186 7.54 3.45 -16.72
C TRP A 186 6.57 2.63 -17.57
N ILE A 187 5.68 3.33 -18.26
CA ILE A 187 4.71 2.78 -19.20
C ILE A 187 5.08 3.32 -20.57
N GLY A 188 5.52 2.45 -21.48
CA GLY A 188 5.83 2.78 -22.86
C GLY A 188 4.58 3.13 -23.68
N ALA A 189 4.78 3.86 -24.78
CA ALA A 189 3.68 4.18 -25.71
C ALA A 189 3.08 2.92 -26.37
N ASP A 190 3.86 1.85 -26.47
CA ASP A 190 3.50 0.51 -26.92
C ASP A 190 2.85 -0.35 -25.83
N GLY A 191 2.78 0.14 -24.59
CA GLY A 191 2.23 -0.58 -23.44
C GLY A 191 3.25 -1.39 -22.65
N ASP A 192 4.54 -1.34 -23.01
CA ASP A 192 5.61 -1.96 -22.22
C ASP A 192 5.65 -1.38 -20.80
N LEU A 193 5.89 -2.23 -19.81
CA LEU A 193 5.85 -1.85 -18.40
C LEU A 193 7.17 -2.22 -17.71
N LEU A 194 7.83 -1.22 -17.14
CA LEU A 194 9.00 -1.39 -16.29
C LEU A 194 8.72 -0.78 -14.93
N ALA A 195 8.95 -1.53 -13.85
CA ALA A 195 8.81 -1.01 -12.50
C ALA A 195 9.96 -1.49 -11.62
N PHE A 196 10.58 -0.59 -10.88
CA PHE A 196 11.69 -0.91 -9.98
C PHE A 196 11.84 0.14 -8.87
N ASP A 197 12.40 -0.29 -7.74
CA ASP A 197 12.86 0.63 -6.70
C ASP A 197 14.14 1.34 -7.17
N THR A 198 14.18 2.66 -7.05
CA THR A 198 15.35 3.47 -7.44
C THR A 198 16.35 3.62 -6.30
N GLY A 199 15.94 3.34 -5.06
CA GLY A 199 16.74 3.50 -3.85
C GLY A 199 15.99 4.25 -2.74
N PRO A 200 16.69 4.83 -1.76
CA PRO A 200 16.05 5.56 -0.67
C PRO A 200 15.31 6.80 -1.19
N GLY A 201 14.08 7.00 -0.72
CA GLY A 201 13.31 8.23 -0.87
C GLY A 201 13.48 9.09 0.38
N ASN A 202 12.43 9.19 1.20
CA ASN A 202 12.40 9.99 2.41
C ASN A 202 13.02 9.31 3.64
N ALA A 203 13.23 7.99 3.65
CA ALA A 203 13.61 7.27 4.88
C ALA A 203 14.89 7.82 5.56
N LEU A 204 15.90 8.15 4.76
CA LEU A 204 17.15 8.73 5.28
C LEU A 204 16.96 10.20 5.70
N ILE A 205 16.17 10.96 4.94
CA ILE A 205 15.87 12.37 5.21
C ILE A 205 15.11 12.49 6.54
N ASP A 206 14.09 11.66 6.74
CA ASP A 206 13.29 11.61 7.97
C ASP A 206 14.16 11.20 9.17
N GLY A 207 15.06 10.24 8.99
CA GLY A 207 16.06 9.88 10.00
C GLY A 207 16.95 11.06 10.41
N PHE A 208 17.43 11.85 9.44
CA PHE A 208 18.21 13.07 9.72
C PHE A 208 17.37 14.17 10.36
N ALA A 209 16.14 14.40 9.90
CA ALA A 209 15.22 15.38 10.49
C ALA A 209 14.94 15.07 11.97
N GLN A 210 14.73 13.79 12.27
CA GLN A 210 14.52 13.30 13.63
C GLN A 210 15.77 13.49 14.49
N ALA A 211 16.95 13.13 13.98
CA ALA A 211 18.20 13.26 14.71
C ALA A 211 18.60 14.72 14.98
N LEU A 212 18.36 15.63 14.03
CA LEU A 212 18.81 17.02 14.10
C LEU A 212 17.81 17.96 14.79
N SER A 213 16.52 17.67 14.70
CA SER A 213 15.46 18.60 15.12
C SER A 213 14.35 17.97 15.96
N GLY A 214 14.38 16.64 16.14
CA GLY A 214 13.32 15.90 16.83
C GLY A 214 12.02 15.78 16.03
N ARG A 215 11.97 16.25 14.78
CA ARG A 215 10.80 16.20 13.89
C ARG A 215 10.81 14.92 13.07
N SER A 216 9.63 14.37 12.79
CA SER A 216 9.50 13.13 12.03
C SER A 216 9.81 13.25 10.53
N MET A 217 9.91 14.48 9.98
CA MET A 217 10.22 14.74 8.57
C MET A 217 10.79 16.15 8.36
N ASP A 218 11.47 16.37 7.22
CA ASP A 218 11.87 17.71 6.76
C ASP A 218 10.74 18.41 5.99
N ALA A 219 9.85 19.07 6.73
CA ALA A 219 8.68 19.73 6.15
C ALA A 219 9.08 20.81 5.12
N GLY A 220 8.66 20.60 3.87
CA GLY A 220 8.95 21.51 2.75
C GLY A 220 10.43 21.52 2.32
N GLY A 221 11.24 20.57 2.78
CA GLY A 221 12.68 20.53 2.50
C GLY A 221 13.45 21.68 3.15
N ALA A 222 12.95 22.27 4.23
CA ALA A 222 13.50 23.47 4.84
C ALA A 222 14.88 23.25 5.48
N LEU A 223 15.09 22.10 6.14
CA LEU A 223 16.39 21.74 6.70
C LEU A 223 17.41 21.51 5.57
N ALA A 224 17.03 20.75 4.55
CA ALA A 224 17.89 20.46 3.40
C ALA A 224 18.25 21.73 2.61
N ALA A 225 17.29 22.62 2.37
CA ALA A 225 17.49 23.86 1.61
C ALA A 225 18.44 24.85 2.29
N GLY A 226 18.55 24.81 3.63
CA GLY A 226 19.53 25.61 4.38
C GLY A 226 20.95 25.02 4.40
N GLY A 227 21.12 23.79 3.91
CA GLY A 227 22.39 23.08 3.89
C GLY A 227 23.21 23.32 2.61
N ARG A 228 24.36 22.64 2.54
CA ARG A 228 25.18 22.55 1.33
C ARG A 228 25.53 21.09 1.10
N ILE A 229 25.37 20.62 -0.13
CA ILE A 229 25.69 19.24 -0.52
C ILE A 229 27.18 19.00 -0.31
N ASP A 230 27.52 17.90 0.37
CA ASP A 230 28.88 17.33 0.38
C ASP A 230 29.00 16.36 -0.80
N GLU A 231 29.54 16.85 -1.91
CA GLU A 231 29.67 16.11 -3.17
C GLU A 231 30.49 14.82 -3.02
N ALA A 232 31.51 14.82 -2.16
CA ALA A 232 32.35 13.65 -1.94
C ALA A 232 31.59 12.55 -1.18
N MET A 233 30.79 12.95 -0.18
CA MET A 233 29.93 12.02 0.54
C MET A 233 28.82 11.46 -0.37
N LEU A 234 28.17 12.33 -1.16
CA LEU A 234 27.12 11.93 -2.11
C LEU A 234 27.64 10.91 -3.12
N ALA A 235 28.78 11.20 -3.76
CA ALA A 235 29.39 10.30 -4.73
C ALA A 235 29.69 8.92 -4.11
N ARG A 236 30.18 8.88 -2.86
CA ARG A 236 30.44 7.62 -2.15
C ARG A 236 29.17 6.83 -1.84
N TRP A 237 28.05 7.50 -1.56
CA TRP A 237 26.78 6.82 -1.25
C TRP A 237 26.12 6.22 -2.49
N LEU A 238 26.31 6.85 -3.65
CA LEU A 238 25.77 6.36 -4.93
C LEU A 238 26.49 5.14 -5.50
N THR A 239 27.58 4.66 -4.87
CA THR A 239 28.31 3.44 -5.30
C THR A 239 27.93 2.17 -4.53
N HIS A 240 26.83 2.21 -3.76
CA HIS A 240 26.33 1.04 -3.03
C HIS A 240 25.93 -0.10 -3.99
#